data_AF-A0ABD2N9I5-F1
#
_entry.id   AF-A0ABD2N9I5-F1
#
_cell.length_a   1.000
_cell.length_b   1.000
_cell.length_c   1.000
_cell.angle_alpha   90.00
_cell.angle_beta   90.00
_cell.angle_gamma   90.00
#
_symmetry.space_group_name_H-M   'P 1'
#
loop_
_entity.id
_entity.type
_entity.pdbx_description
1 polymer ?
#
loop_
_entity_poly.entity_id
_entity_poly.type
_entity_poly.pdbx_seq_one_letter_code
_entity_poly.pdbx_strand_id
1 'polypeptide(L)'
;KSKDPYYITIYTLVGTRDKLKVHAFNLSEFWTEGSEIRINNKNDKTDAPNNEEAIRRQIKYAEKRKFHNSEHFAYFCRYEKPETPRAKKVGIKRTAVS
;
A
#
# COMPACT_ATOMS: atom_id res chain seq x y z
N LYS A 1 -20.40 2.83 10.52
CA LYS A 1 -19.57 1.84 9.77
C LYS A 1 -20.09 0.46 10.14
N SER A 2 -20.54 -0.33 9.15
CA SER A 2 -21.11 -1.66 9.40
C SER A 2 -20.03 -2.60 9.95
N LYS A 3 -20.38 -3.41 10.96
CA LYS A 3 -19.52 -4.46 11.53
C LYS A 3 -19.55 -5.75 10.72
N ASP A 4 -20.25 -5.73 9.60
CA ASP A 4 -20.41 -6.89 8.75
C ASP A 4 -19.08 -7.20 8.02
N PRO A 5 -18.52 -8.41 8.21
CA PRO A 5 -17.26 -8.84 7.60
C PRO A 5 -17.29 -8.84 6.07
N TYR A 6 -18.48 -8.84 5.44
CA TYR A 6 -18.61 -8.71 3.98
C TYR A 6 -18.10 -7.37 3.45
N TYR A 7 -17.94 -6.34 4.30
CA TYR A 7 -17.42 -5.03 3.89
C TYR A 7 -15.92 -4.86 4.12
N ILE A 8 -15.20 -5.89 4.57
CA ILE A 8 -13.76 -5.81 4.77
C ILE A 8 -13.05 -6.29 3.50
N THR A 9 -12.33 -5.37 2.85
CA THR A 9 -11.48 -5.68 1.69
C THR A 9 -10.05 -5.99 2.15
N ILE A 10 -9.54 -7.15 1.75
CA ILE A 10 -8.16 -7.58 1.99
C ILE A 10 -7.36 -7.41 0.71
N TYR A 11 -6.25 -6.67 0.79
CA TYR A 11 -5.31 -6.52 -0.31
C TYR A 11 -4.07 -7.37 -0.04
N THR A 12 -3.70 -8.22 -0.99
CA THR A 12 -2.49 -9.06 -0.92
C THR A 12 -1.90 -9.27 -2.31
N LEU A 13 -0.74 -9.92 -2.38
CA LEU A 13 -0.16 -10.35 -3.65
C LEU A 13 -0.53 -11.80 -3.95
N VAL A 14 -0.93 -12.05 -5.21
CA VAL A 14 -1.20 -13.39 -5.73
C VAL A 14 -0.26 -13.68 -6.89
N GLY A 15 0.26 -14.91 -6.95
CA GLY A 15 1.07 -15.38 -8.06
C GLY A 15 0.26 -15.54 -9.34
N THR A 16 0.68 -14.89 -10.41
CA THR A 16 0.10 -15.02 -11.75
C THR A 16 1.20 -15.33 -12.76
N ARG A 17 1.24 -16.59 -13.25
CA ARG A 17 2.27 -17.13 -14.15
C ARG A 17 3.69 -16.98 -13.60
N ASP A 18 4.29 -15.79 -13.71
CA ASP A 18 5.67 -15.48 -13.29
C ASP A 18 5.77 -14.19 -12.45
N LYS A 19 4.64 -13.60 -12.03
CA LYS A 19 4.63 -12.31 -11.34
C LYS A 19 3.62 -12.30 -10.20
N LEU A 20 4.02 -11.69 -9.08
CA LEU A 20 3.12 -11.31 -8.01
C LEU A 20 2.34 -10.05 -8.42
N LYS A 21 1.01 -10.10 -8.30
CA LYS A 21 0.13 -8.96 -8.57
C LYS A 21 -0.75 -8.67 -7.36
N VAL A 22 -1.05 -7.39 -7.15
CA VAL A 22 -2.03 -6.95 -6.15
C VAL A 22 -3.40 -7.52 -6.51
N HIS A 23 -4.06 -8.13 -5.54
CA HIS A 23 -5.42 -8.62 -5.65
C HIS A 23 -6.22 -8.14 -4.43
N ALA A 24 -7.50 -7.87 -4.65
CA ALA A 24 -8.45 -7.47 -3.62
C ALA A 24 -9.46 -8.59 -3.42
N PHE A 25 -9.56 -9.07 -2.18
CA PHE A 25 -10.53 -10.09 -1.76
C PHE A 25 -11.50 -9.49 -0.76
N ASN A 26 -12.70 -10.04 -0.67
CA ASN A 26 -13.51 -9.88 0.53
C ASN A 26 -12.93 -10.74 1.66
N LEU A 27 -13.09 -10.34 2.93
CA LEU A 27 -12.59 -11.11 4.06
C LEU A 27 -13.12 -12.55 4.05
N SER A 28 -14.38 -12.76 3.68
CA SER A 28 -14.99 -14.10 3.57
C SER A 28 -14.36 -14.97 2.48
N GLU A 29 -13.80 -14.38 1.43
CA GLU A 29 -13.10 -15.10 0.35
C GLU A 29 -11.66 -15.43 0.74
N PHE A 30 -11.03 -14.53 1.51
CA PHE A 30 -9.65 -14.68 1.95
C PHE A 30 -9.51 -15.60 3.16
N TRP A 31 -10.50 -15.57 4.06
CA TRP A 31 -10.44 -16.26 5.34
C TRP A 31 -10.95 -17.70 5.23
N THR A 32 -10.05 -18.66 5.43
CA THR A 32 -10.39 -20.09 5.46
C THR A 32 -10.98 -20.49 6.80
N GLU A 33 -12.06 -21.27 6.78
CA GLU A 33 -12.65 -21.85 7.98
C GLU A 33 -11.62 -22.67 8.78
N GLY A 34 -11.65 -22.54 10.11
CA GLY A 34 -10.68 -23.18 11.01
C GLY A 34 -9.31 -22.49 11.12
N SER A 35 -9.07 -21.39 10.38
CA SER A 35 -7.89 -20.56 10.53
C SER A 35 -8.15 -19.30 11.38
N GLU A 36 -7.09 -18.71 11.94
CA GLU A 36 -7.18 -17.46 12.69
C GLU A 36 -6.49 -16.30 11.96
N ILE A 37 -7.13 -15.12 11.97
CA ILE A 37 -6.56 -13.88 11.43
C ILE A 37 -6.43 -12.87 12.55
N ARG A 38 -5.30 -12.14 12.57
CA ARG A 38 -5.02 -11.09 13.55
C ARG A 38 -4.53 -9.83 12.85
N ILE A 39 -4.96 -8.68 13.36
CA ILE A 39 -4.40 -7.39 12.95
C ILE A 39 -3.00 -7.28 13.57
N ASN A 40 -1.99 -7.11 12.74
CA ASN A 40 -0.60 -6.98 13.17
C ASN A 40 0.10 -5.84 12.42
N ASN A 41 -0.04 -4.62 12.93
CA ASN A 41 0.73 -3.47 12.43
C ASN A 41 2.16 -3.53 13.00
N LYS A 42 2.94 -4.49 12.49
CA LYS A 42 4.23 -4.96 13.04
C LYS A 42 5.20 -3.84 13.46
N ASN A 43 5.22 -2.75 12.70
CA ASN A 43 6.21 -1.68 12.82
C ASN A 43 5.65 -0.36 13.35
N ASP A 44 4.39 -0.28 13.81
CA ASP A 44 3.80 0.99 14.29
C ASP A 44 4.54 1.60 15.50
N LYS A 45 5.38 0.82 16.20
CA LYS A 45 6.24 1.30 17.30
C LYS A 45 7.51 2.01 16.84
N THR A 46 7.98 1.71 15.63
CA THR A 46 9.28 2.18 15.11
C THR A 46 9.12 3.12 13.93
N ASP A 47 8.12 2.87 13.08
CA ASP A 47 7.90 3.56 11.83
C ASP A 47 6.59 4.36 11.87
N ALA A 48 6.65 5.61 11.42
CA ALA A 48 5.48 6.47 11.40
C ALA A 48 4.49 6.00 10.32
N PRO A 49 3.30 5.51 10.69
CA PRO A 49 2.36 4.96 9.73
C PRO A 49 1.71 6.04 8.86
N ASN A 50 1.40 5.67 7.62
CA ASN A 50 0.55 6.43 6.72
C ASN A 50 -0.90 6.48 7.24
N ASN A 51 -1.59 7.57 6.95
CA ASN A 51 -3.02 7.68 7.19
C ASN A 51 -3.82 6.86 6.15
N GLU A 52 -5.12 6.67 6.42
CA GLU A 52 -6.00 5.82 5.60
C GLU A 52 -6.04 6.25 4.13
N GLU A 53 -6.08 7.55 3.86
CA GLU A 53 -6.13 8.10 2.50
C GLU A 53 -4.82 7.84 1.72
N ALA A 54 -3.67 8.03 2.39
CA ALA A 54 -2.36 7.74 1.83
C ALA A 54 -2.18 6.24 1.55
N ILE A 55 -2.63 5.37 2.46
CA ILE A 55 -2.61 3.91 2.26
C ILE A 55 -3.40 3.52 1.01
N ARG A 56 -4.62 4.08 0.83
CA ARG A 56 -5.43 3.82 -0.38
C ARG A 56 -4.72 4.25 -1.67
N ARG A 57 -3.99 5.37 -1.65
CA ARG A 57 -3.18 5.80 -2.80
C ARG A 57 -2.00 4.85 -3.05
N GLN A 58 -1.31 4.43 -1.99
CA GLN A 58 -0.20 3.48 -2.11
C GLN A 58 -0.65 2.15 -2.70
N ILE A 59 -1.81 1.62 -2.30
CA ILE A 59 -2.38 0.39 -2.89
C ILE A 59 -2.57 0.56 -4.40
N LYS A 60 -3.15 1.67 -4.86
CA LYS A 60 -3.31 1.96 -6.31
C LYS A 60 -1.97 2.09 -7.03
N TYR A 61 -0.96 2.67 -6.39
CA TYR A 61 0.38 2.79 -6.96
C TYR A 61 1.07 1.42 -7.04
N ALA A 62 0.85 0.57 -6.03
CA ALA A 62 1.41 -0.76 -5.95
C ALA A 62 0.95 -1.69 -7.10
N GLU A 63 -0.24 -1.48 -7.67
CA GLU A 63 -0.70 -2.22 -8.86
C GLU A 63 0.27 -2.12 -10.05
N LYS A 64 1.06 -1.05 -10.12
CA LYS A 64 2.04 -0.79 -11.19
C LYS A 64 3.48 -1.15 -10.80
N ARG A 65 3.72 -1.59 -9.56
CA ARG A 65 5.05 -1.87 -9.01
C ARG A 65 5.25 -3.38 -8.84
N LYS A 66 6.51 -3.82 -8.89
CA LYS A 66 6.88 -5.20 -8.59
C LYS A 66 7.24 -5.33 -7.12
N PHE A 67 6.76 -6.40 -6.50
CA PHE A 67 7.05 -6.75 -5.11
C PHE A 67 7.56 -8.19 -5.05
N HIS A 68 8.43 -8.47 -4.08
CA HIS A 68 8.99 -9.80 -3.88
C HIS A 68 8.07 -10.72 -3.06
N ASN A 69 7.29 -10.16 -2.13
CA ASN A 69 6.33 -10.88 -1.30
C ASN A 69 5.27 -9.93 -0.69
N SER A 70 4.24 -10.49 -0.05
CA SER A 70 3.14 -9.72 0.54
C SER A 70 3.55 -8.88 1.76
N GLU A 71 4.59 -9.27 2.50
CA GLU A 71 5.09 -8.48 3.65
C GLU A 71 5.69 -7.15 3.16
N HIS A 72 6.51 -7.19 2.11
CA HIS A 72 7.08 -5.99 1.50
C HIS A 72 5.99 -5.08 0.91
N PHE A 73 4.95 -5.66 0.31
CA PHE A 73 3.79 -4.90 -0.16
C PHE A 73 3.02 -4.21 0.99
N ALA A 74 2.75 -4.93 2.08
CA ALA A 74 2.07 -4.36 3.24
C ALA A 74 2.90 -3.24 3.89
N TYR A 75 4.22 -3.46 4.00
CA TYR A 75 5.16 -2.45 4.51
C TYR A 75 5.17 -1.20 3.64
N PHE A 76 5.27 -1.35 2.31
CA PHE A 76 5.20 -0.25 1.35
C PHE A 76 3.93 0.59 1.55
N CYS A 77 2.77 -0.06 1.69
CA CYS A 77 1.51 0.66 1.85
C CYS A 77 1.42 1.39 3.19
N ARG A 78 1.80 0.73 4.29
CA ARG A 78 1.64 1.25 5.65
C ARG A 78 2.70 2.27 6.04
N TYR A 79 3.94 2.16 5.56
CA TYR A 79 5.07 2.92 6.10
C TYR A 79 5.86 3.73 5.05
N GLU A 80 5.98 3.28 3.80
CA GLU A 80 6.71 4.08 2.80
C GLU A 80 5.96 5.38 2.50
N LYS A 81 6.70 6.50 2.47
CA LYS A 81 6.11 7.79 2.17
C LYS A 81 5.59 7.79 0.73
N PRO A 82 4.32 8.19 0.50
CA PRO A 82 3.81 8.35 -0.85
C PRO A 82 4.73 9.30 -1.61
N GLU A 83 5.03 8.98 -2.88
CA GLU A 83 5.74 9.94 -3.73
C GLU A 83 4.92 11.22 -3.77
N THR A 84 5.47 12.30 -3.19
CA THR A 84 4.92 13.62 -3.41
C THR A 84 5.04 13.90 -4.91
N PRO A 85 4.01 14.44 -5.58
CA PRO A 85 4.18 14.95 -6.94
C PRO A 85 5.41 15.83 -6.90
N ARG A 86 6.45 15.46 -7.68
CA ARG A 86 7.71 16.21 -7.73
C ARG A 86 7.34 17.68 -7.79
N ALA A 87 7.66 18.45 -6.74
CA ALA A 87 7.58 19.89 -6.84
C ALA A 87 8.41 20.23 -8.08
N LYS A 88 7.77 20.75 -9.13
CA LYS A 88 8.48 21.18 -10.34
C LYS A 88 9.62 22.05 -9.82
N LYS A 89 10.87 21.62 -10.02
CA LYS A 89 12.02 22.50 -9.76
C LYS A 89 11.80 23.70 -10.66
N VAL A 90 11.29 24.80 -10.10
CA VAL A 90 11.22 26.08 -10.79
C VAL A 90 12.67 26.49 -10.96
N GLY A 91 13.22 26.26 -12.15
CA GLY A 91 14.55 26.72 -12.49
C GLY A 91 14.53 28.24 -12.45
N ILE A 92 15.00 28.83 -11.35
CA ILE A 92 15.26 30.25 -11.27
C ILE A 92 16.44 30.51 -12.22
N LYS A 93 16.13 30.92 -13.45
CA LYS A 93 17.12 31.50 -14.35
C LYS A 93 17.50 32.86 -13.75
N ARG A 94 18.66 32.94 -13.11
CA ARG A 94 19.30 34.23 -12.81
C ARG A 94 19.82 34.78 -14.13
N THR A 95 19.11 35.75 -14.71
CA THR A 95 19.64 36.55 -15.79
C THR A 95 20.70 37.48 -15.19
N ALA A 96 21.97 37.24 -15.52
CA ALA A 96 23.02 38.22 -15.27
C ALA A 96 22.81 39.36 -16.28
N VAL A 97 22.71 40.58 -15.77
CA VAL A 97 22.74 41.80 -16.58
C VAL A 97 24.20 42.27 -16.57
N SER A 98 24.81 42.31 -17.74
CA SER A 98 26.13 42.93 -17.98
C SER A 98 25.95 44.34 -18.52
#